data_AF-A0AAI8F6J2-F1
#
_entry.id   AF-A0AAI8F6J2-F1
#
_cell.length_a   1.000
_cell.length_b   1.000
_cell.length_c   1.000
_cell.angle_alpha   90.00
_cell.angle_beta   90.00
_cell.angle_gamma   90.00
#
_symmetry.space_group_name_H-M   'P 1'
#
loop_
_entity.id
_entity.type
_entity.pdbx_description
1 polymer ?
#
loop_
_entity_poly.entity_id
_entity_poly.type
_entity_poly.pdbx_seq_one_letter_code
_entity_poly.pdbx_strand_id
1 'polypeptide(L)'
;MKNEEQHNQPTPKHGRIIFPLYTMGKVCVDKKLIDEEWKLNEFETGKGSDERFGNDVAGEPLPLDGHILNCGRTDDTDWVNATNEEIRAELKDPTFYWINCAIPLEGEKKLTIEWDYTASHKTRGYLYSANDKGRVYL
;
A
#
# COMPACT_ATOMS: atom_id res chain seq x y z
N MET A 1 30.45 -25.09 -10.71
CA MET A 1 29.38 -24.78 -9.75
C MET A 1 29.44 -23.29 -9.50
N LYS A 2 28.44 -22.53 -9.95
CA LYS A 2 28.37 -21.09 -9.65
C LYS A 2 27.77 -20.95 -8.26
N ASN A 3 28.46 -20.24 -7.37
CA ASN A 3 27.90 -19.85 -6.09
C ASN A 3 26.75 -18.87 -6.38
N GLU A 4 25.53 -19.33 -6.18
CA GLU A 4 24.38 -18.45 -6.09
C GLU A 4 24.49 -17.73 -4.74
N GLU A 5 24.72 -16.42 -4.78
CA GLU A 5 24.59 -15.58 -3.60
C GLU A 5 23.15 -15.73 -3.10
N GLN A 6 22.98 -16.37 -1.94
CA GLN A 6 21.74 -16.29 -1.18
C GLN A 6 21.55 -14.83 -0.77
N HIS A 7 20.81 -14.08 -1.57
CA HIS A 7 20.17 -12.87 -1.08
C HIS A 7 19.24 -13.31 0.04
N ASN A 8 19.64 -13.08 1.29
CA ASN A 8 18.74 -13.18 2.43
C ASN A 8 17.59 -12.20 2.18
N GLN A 9 16.47 -12.73 1.69
CA GLN A 9 15.25 -11.94 1.58
C GLN A 9 14.90 -11.47 2.99
N PRO A 10 14.74 -10.16 3.21
CA PRO A 10 14.40 -9.64 4.53
C PRO A 10 13.09 -10.29 4.99
N THR A 11 13.07 -10.76 6.25
CA THR A 11 11.86 -11.32 6.84
C THR A 11 10.85 -10.19 7.05
N PRO A 12 9.68 -10.21 6.38
CA PRO A 12 8.70 -9.16 6.53
C PRO A 12 8.25 -9.03 7.99
N LYS A 13 8.14 -7.79 8.48
CA LYS A 13 7.72 -7.50 9.85
C LYS A 13 6.21 -7.25 9.98
N HIS A 14 5.49 -7.19 8.86
CA HIS A 14 4.12 -6.72 8.75
C HIS A 14 3.43 -7.36 7.55
N GLY A 15 2.11 -7.24 7.43
CA GLY A 15 1.38 -7.78 6.30
C GLY A 15 1.01 -6.74 5.25
N ARG A 16 0.52 -7.22 4.10
CA ARG A 16 -0.05 -6.39 3.02
C ARG A 16 -1.39 -6.92 2.55
N ILE A 17 -2.19 -6.05 1.94
CA ILE A 17 -3.42 -6.48 1.27
C ILE A 17 -3.02 -7.29 0.03
N ILE A 18 -3.58 -8.50 -0.10
CA ILE A 18 -3.37 -9.40 -1.25
C ILE A 18 -4.63 -9.59 -2.07
N PHE A 19 -5.80 -9.29 -1.52
CA PHE A 19 -7.04 -9.22 -2.26
C PHE A 19 -7.82 -7.97 -1.86
N PRO A 20 -8.37 -7.21 -2.82
CA PRO A 20 -8.28 -7.39 -4.27
C PRO A 20 -6.86 -7.25 -4.82
N LEU A 21 -6.57 -7.97 -5.92
CA LEU A 21 -5.21 -8.15 -6.47
C LEU A 21 -4.54 -6.85 -6.95
N TYR A 22 -5.31 -5.79 -7.18
CA TYR A 22 -4.84 -4.54 -7.79
C TYR A 22 -4.70 -3.43 -6.76
N THR A 23 -3.92 -3.67 -5.71
CA THR A 23 -3.46 -2.57 -4.85
C THR A 23 -2.49 -1.67 -5.62
N MET A 24 -2.42 -0.38 -5.29
CA MET A 24 -1.51 0.55 -5.98
C MET A 24 -0.05 0.11 -5.88
N GLY A 25 0.35 -0.42 -4.72
CA GLY A 25 1.66 -1.03 -4.53
C GLY A 25 1.91 -2.20 -5.47
N LYS A 26 0.93 -3.10 -5.65
CA LYS A 26 1.07 -4.25 -6.55
C LYS A 26 1.16 -3.82 -8.02
N VAL A 27 0.42 -2.78 -8.42
CA VAL A 27 0.52 -2.18 -9.76
C VAL A 27 1.94 -1.64 -9.99
N CYS A 28 2.52 -0.93 -9.03
CA CYS A 28 3.89 -0.43 -9.12
C CYS A 28 4.92 -1.56 -9.25
N VAL A 29 4.77 -2.65 -8.48
CA VAL A 29 5.63 -3.85 -8.61
C VAL A 29 5.51 -4.49 -10.00
N ASP A 30 4.28 -4.69 -10.49
CA ASP A 30 4.04 -5.32 -11.81
C ASP A 30 4.56 -4.46 -12.97
N LYS A 31 4.60 -3.14 -12.77
CA LYS A 31 5.18 -2.18 -13.70
C LYS A 31 6.68 -1.95 -13.50
N LYS A 32 7.31 -2.62 -12.53
CA LYS A 32 8.73 -2.49 -12.18
C LYS A 32 9.15 -1.08 -11.75
N LEU A 33 8.23 -0.36 -11.12
CA LEU A 33 8.48 0.93 -10.47
C LEU A 33 8.98 0.73 -9.02
N ILE A 34 8.51 -0.35 -8.38
CA ILE A 34 9.03 -0.82 -7.10
C ILE A 34 9.78 -2.12 -7.37
N ASP A 35 11.05 -2.18 -6.97
CA ASP A 35 11.91 -3.29 -7.34
C ASP A 35 11.61 -4.56 -6.54
N GLU A 36 11.18 -4.41 -5.29
CA GLU A 36 11.09 -5.51 -4.34
C GLU A 36 9.71 -5.56 -3.67
N GLU A 37 8.90 -6.56 -4.02
CA GLU A 37 7.51 -6.69 -3.55
C GLU A 37 7.39 -6.79 -2.02
N TRP A 38 8.42 -7.30 -1.33
CA TRP A 38 8.40 -7.41 0.12
C TRP A 38 8.27 -6.04 0.81
N LYS A 39 8.69 -4.94 0.15
CA LYS A 39 8.56 -3.57 0.67
C LYS A 39 7.10 -3.15 0.87
N LEU A 40 6.16 -3.75 0.13
CA LEU A 40 4.72 -3.50 0.29
C LEU A 40 4.19 -3.95 1.66
N ASN A 41 4.90 -4.88 2.32
CA ASN A 41 4.58 -5.25 3.69
C ASN A 41 4.96 -4.13 4.67
N GLU A 42 5.93 -3.27 4.34
CA GLU A 42 6.47 -2.28 5.25
C GLU A 42 5.87 -0.88 5.06
N PHE A 43 4.65 -0.80 4.55
CA PHE A 43 3.85 0.43 4.57
C PHE A 43 3.31 0.64 5.99
N GLU A 44 4.24 0.92 6.90
CA GLU A 44 4.00 1.14 8.32
C GLU A 44 4.21 2.62 8.63
N THR A 45 3.28 3.21 9.39
CA THR A 45 3.42 4.58 9.88
C THR A 45 2.76 4.74 11.25
N GLY A 46 2.93 5.92 11.84
CA GLY A 46 2.22 6.32 13.04
C GLY A 46 0.72 6.16 12.89
N LYS A 47 0.08 5.51 13.87
CA LYS A 47 -1.38 5.29 13.84
C LYS A 47 -2.21 6.54 14.15
N GLY A 48 -1.57 7.70 14.38
CA GLY A 48 -2.21 8.91 14.88
C GLY A 48 -2.77 8.78 16.30
N SER A 49 -3.35 9.87 16.80
CA SER A 49 -4.13 9.87 18.04
C SER A 49 -5.61 9.62 17.74
N ASP A 50 -6.21 8.66 18.44
CA ASP A 50 -7.64 8.33 18.30
C ASP A 50 -8.22 7.94 19.66
N GLU A 51 -9.06 8.83 20.20
CA GLU A 51 -9.64 8.72 21.54
C GLU A 51 -10.53 7.49 21.72
N ARG A 52 -11.01 6.87 20.63
CA ARG A 52 -11.81 5.63 20.67
C ARG A 52 -11.07 4.47 21.34
N PHE A 53 -9.76 4.59 21.50
CA PHE A 53 -8.87 3.52 21.90
C PHE A 53 -8.04 3.84 23.17
N GLY A 54 -8.61 4.63 24.08
CA GLY A 54 -7.90 5.39 25.12
C GLY A 54 -6.85 4.72 26.04
N ASN A 55 -6.77 3.39 26.13
CA ASN A 55 -5.71 2.71 26.92
C ASN A 55 -4.52 2.24 26.08
N ASP A 56 -4.55 2.49 24.77
CA ASP A 56 -3.46 2.17 23.87
C ASP A 56 -2.25 3.09 24.03
N VAL A 57 -1.08 2.58 23.64
CA VAL A 57 0.10 3.44 23.38
C VAL A 57 -0.29 4.52 22.36
N ALA A 58 0.03 5.79 22.67
CA ALA A 58 -0.22 6.90 21.76
C ALA A 58 0.48 6.67 20.42
N GLY A 59 -0.20 7.00 19.31
CA GLY A 59 0.38 6.89 17.98
C GLY A 59 1.24 8.09 17.64
N GLU A 60 2.29 7.85 16.85
CA GLU A 60 3.03 8.91 16.16
C GLU A 60 2.15 9.62 15.12
N PRO A 61 2.52 10.85 14.70
CA PRO A 61 1.80 11.59 13.66
C PRO A 61 1.63 10.78 12.38
N LEU A 62 0.54 11.06 11.66
CA LEU A 62 0.29 10.50 10.34
C LEU A 62 1.33 11.04 9.31
N PRO A 63 1.54 10.33 8.20
CA PRO A 63 2.35 10.83 7.09
C PRO A 63 1.86 12.19 6.58
N LEU A 64 2.79 12.95 6.00
CA LEU A 64 2.47 14.20 5.31
C LEU A 64 1.61 13.95 4.07
N ASP A 65 0.82 14.96 3.70
CA ASP A 65 0.11 14.98 2.42
C ASP A 65 1.08 14.72 1.26
N GLY A 66 0.63 13.91 0.29
CA GLY A 66 1.47 13.47 -0.82
C GLY A 66 2.32 12.22 -0.53
N HIS A 67 2.40 11.76 0.72
CA HIS A 67 3.12 10.52 1.08
C HIS A 67 2.26 9.56 1.92
N ILE A 68 0.94 9.67 1.80
CA ILE A 68 -0.01 8.87 2.58
C ILE A 68 0.03 7.40 2.14
N LEU A 69 0.14 7.13 0.83
CA LEU A 69 -0.06 5.79 0.27
C LEU A 69 1.14 4.85 0.49
N ASN A 70 2.34 5.41 0.67
CA ASN A 70 3.53 4.66 1.06
C ASN A 70 3.92 4.90 2.53
N CYS A 71 3.02 5.44 3.35
CA CYS A 71 3.24 5.61 4.78
C CYS A 71 4.42 6.54 5.16
N GLY A 72 4.78 7.51 4.31
CA GLY A 72 5.85 8.48 4.58
C GLY A 72 7.26 7.96 4.29
N ARG A 73 7.38 6.83 3.58
CA ARG A 73 8.67 6.29 3.16
C ARG A 73 9.33 7.18 2.10
N THR A 74 10.65 7.12 2.01
CA THR A 74 11.47 7.95 1.11
C THR A 74 12.28 7.11 0.11
N ASP A 75 11.84 5.88 -0.15
CA ASP A 75 12.45 4.95 -1.10
C ASP A 75 11.60 4.86 -2.40
N ASP A 76 11.91 3.88 -3.25
CA ASP A 76 11.20 3.60 -4.51
C ASP A 76 9.69 3.34 -4.33
N THR A 77 9.22 3.10 -3.10
CA THR A 77 7.80 2.94 -2.83
C THR A 77 7.01 4.22 -3.07
N ASP A 78 7.65 5.39 -3.16
CA ASP A 78 6.97 6.68 -3.40
C ASP A 78 6.23 6.75 -4.74
N TRP A 79 6.52 5.85 -5.69
CA TRP A 79 5.78 5.73 -6.94
C TRP A 79 4.27 5.50 -6.76
N VAL A 80 3.82 4.95 -5.63
CA VAL A 80 2.38 4.82 -5.34
C VAL A 80 1.70 6.17 -5.12
N ASN A 81 2.46 7.23 -4.78
CA ASN A 81 1.94 8.60 -4.65
C ASN A 81 2.00 9.40 -5.96
N ALA A 82 2.67 8.88 -6.99
CA ALA A 82 2.89 9.60 -8.24
C ALA A 82 1.58 9.89 -8.98
N THR A 83 1.54 11.05 -9.64
CA THR A 83 0.45 11.45 -10.53
C THR A 83 0.38 10.56 -11.77
N ASN A 84 -0.74 10.63 -12.50
CA ASN A 84 -0.84 9.92 -13.78
C ASN A 84 0.25 10.42 -14.75
N GLU A 85 0.51 11.72 -14.76
CA GLU A 85 1.49 12.36 -15.63
C GLU A 85 2.90 11.81 -15.38
N GLU A 86 3.30 11.69 -14.11
CA GLU A 86 4.60 11.13 -13.71
C GLU A 86 4.71 9.65 -14.11
N ILE A 87 3.70 8.83 -13.82
CA ILE A 87 3.73 7.41 -14.19
C ILE A 87 3.78 7.23 -15.72
N ARG A 88 3.02 8.01 -16.48
CA ARG A 88 3.07 7.95 -17.95
C ARG A 88 4.44 8.32 -18.49
N ALA A 89 5.07 9.34 -17.90
CA ALA A 89 6.40 9.78 -18.30
C ALA A 89 7.44 8.68 -18.02
N GLU A 90 7.38 8.07 -16.84
CA GLU A 90 8.30 7.00 -16.42
C GLU A 90 8.12 5.74 -17.27
N LEU A 91 6.88 5.26 -17.40
CA LEU A 91 6.56 4.04 -18.15
C LEU A 91 6.56 4.23 -19.67
N LYS A 92 6.61 5.48 -20.15
CA LYS A 92 6.40 5.86 -21.55
C LYS A 92 5.08 5.29 -22.12
N ASP A 93 4.05 5.22 -21.28
CA ASP A 93 2.74 4.66 -21.60
C ASP A 93 1.67 5.73 -21.42
N PRO A 94 1.21 6.42 -22.49
CA PRO A 94 0.22 7.49 -22.36
C PRO A 94 -1.17 6.99 -21.96
N THR A 95 -1.41 5.67 -21.96
CA THR A 95 -2.71 5.07 -21.65
C THR A 95 -2.89 4.78 -20.17
N PHE A 96 -1.84 4.93 -19.36
CA PHE A 96 -1.91 4.70 -17.93
C PHE A 96 -2.83 5.72 -17.23
N TYR A 97 -3.73 5.21 -16.39
CA TYR A 97 -4.46 6.00 -15.40
C TYR A 97 -4.67 5.16 -14.14
N TRP A 98 -4.40 5.73 -12.96
CA TRP A 98 -4.68 5.10 -11.67
C TRP A 98 -6.12 4.67 -11.51
N ILE A 99 -7.05 5.42 -12.12
CA ILE A 99 -8.47 5.10 -12.01
C ILE A 99 -8.83 3.74 -12.61
N ASN A 100 -8.05 3.25 -13.57
CA ASN A 100 -8.25 1.95 -14.18
C ASN A 100 -7.83 0.80 -13.25
N CYS A 101 -7.13 1.12 -12.15
CA CYS A 101 -6.71 0.19 -11.11
C CYS A 101 -7.59 0.27 -9.86
N ALA A 102 -8.54 1.22 -9.80
CA ALA A 102 -9.45 1.36 -8.67
C ALA A 102 -10.47 0.21 -8.66
N ILE A 103 -10.88 -0.24 -7.47
CA ILE A 103 -11.94 -1.25 -7.33
C ILE A 103 -13.29 -0.53 -7.51
N PRO A 104 -14.07 -0.85 -8.57
CA PRO A 104 -15.40 -0.30 -8.70
C PRO A 104 -16.30 -0.90 -7.63
N LEU A 105 -16.88 -0.07 -6.77
CA LEU A 105 -17.91 -0.50 -5.82
C LEU A 105 -19.33 -0.38 -6.37
N GLU A 106 -19.48 0.05 -7.63
CA GLU A 106 -20.78 0.34 -8.23
C GLU A 106 -21.58 -0.97 -8.41
N GLY A 107 -22.69 -1.09 -7.66
CA GLY A 107 -23.54 -2.28 -7.64
C GLY A 107 -23.15 -3.34 -6.60
N GLU A 108 -21.94 -3.27 -6.04
CA GLU A 108 -21.46 -4.23 -5.04
C GLU A 108 -21.89 -3.83 -3.63
N LYS A 109 -22.55 -4.76 -2.92
CA LYS A 109 -22.97 -4.55 -1.53
C LYS A 109 -21.91 -4.97 -0.51
N LYS A 110 -20.83 -5.60 -0.97
CA LYS A 110 -19.77 -6.16 -0.13
C LYS A 110 -18.41 -6.00 -0.81
N LEU A 111 -17.46 -5.42 -0.10
CA LEU A 111 -16.04 -5.46 -0.45
C LEU A 111 -15.37 -6.53 0.40
N THR A 112 -14.67 -7.47 -0.24
CA THR A 112 -13.83 -8.44 0.46
C THR A 112 -12.39 -7.96 0.40
N ILE A 113 -11.71 -7.98 1.55
CA ILE A 113 -10.29 -7.64 1.68
C ILE A 113 -9.61 -8.82 2.33
N GLU A 114 -8.55 -9.33 1.70
CA GLU A 114 -7.67 -10.34 2.29
C GLU A 114 -6.30 -9.74 2.52
N TRP A 115 -5.74 -10.02 3.69
CA TRP A 115 -4.46 -9.48 4.13
C TRP A 115 -3.52 -10.65 4.43
N ASP A 116 -2.34 -10.64 3.82
CA ASP A 116 -1.31 -11.63 4.10
C ASP A 116 -0.62 -11.28 5.42
N TYR A 117 -0.91 -12.06 6.45
CA TYR A 117 -0.45 -11.81 7.81
C TYR A 117 0.91 -12.45 8.05
N THR A 118 1.96 -11.80 7.55
CA THR A 118 3.31 -12.38 7.58
C THR A 118 4.00 -12.29 8.96
N ALA A 119 3.48 -11.47 9.88
CA ALA A 119 4.02 -11.27 11.21
C ALA A 119 2.94 -10.93 12.23
N SER A 120 3.03 -11.49 13.44
CA SER A 120 1.99 -11.36 14.46
C SER A 120 2.02 -10.02 15.21
N HIS A 121 0.91 -9.30 15.21
CA HIS A 121 0.64 -8.06 15.92
C HIS A 121 -0.65 -8.12 16.74
N LYS A 122 -0.70 -7.41 17.88
CA LYS A 122 -1.97 -7.20 18.58
C LYS A 122 -2.77 -6.14 17.81
N THR A 123 -3.74 -6.59 17.03
CA THR A 123 -4.55 -5.69 16.19
C THR A 123 -5.75 -5.14 16.95
N ARG A 124 -5.83 -3.81 16.99
CA ARG A 124 -6.92 -3.07 17.64
C ARG A 124 -8.18 -2.93 16.77
N GLY A 125 -8.00 -2.89 15.46
CA GLY A 125 -9.07 -2.76 14.49
C GLY A 125 -8.51 -2.45 13.10
N TYR A 126 -9.37 -2.54 12.10
CA TYR A 126 -9.07 -2.20 10.72
C TYR A 126 -9.93 -1.01 10.30
N LEU A 127 -9.34 -0.03 9.63
CA LEU A 127 -10.02 1.15 9.11
C LEU A 127 -9.90 1.14 7.58
N TYR A 128 -10.96 1.59 6.90
CA TYR A 128 -10.93 1.84 5.48
C TYR A 128 -11.55 3.22 5.21
N SER A 129 -11.04 3.89 4.19
CA SER A 129 -11.55 5.18 3.71
C SER A 129 -11.86 5.05 2.23
N ALA A 130 -12.99 5.60 1.81
CA ALA A 130 -13.37 5.72 0.41
C ALA A 130 -13.46 7.21 0.05
N ASN A 131 -13.20 7.55 -1.21
CA ASN A 131 -13.43 8.92 -1.64
C ASN A 131 -14.94 9.23 -1.76
N ASP A 132 -15.25 10.50 -1.92
CA ASP A 132 -16.60 11.06 -2.12
C ASP A 132 -17.36 10.43 -3.31
N LYS A 133 -16.66 9.78 -4.23
CA LYS A 133 -17.21 9.06 -5.39
C LYS A 133 -17.42 7.56 -5.14
N GLY A 134 -17.27 7.09 -3.91
CA GLY A 134 -17.45 5.68 -3.56
C GLY A 134 -16.41 4.76 -4.18
N ARG A 135 -15.21 5.26 -4.49
CA ARG A 135 -14.09 4.47 -5.02
C ARG A 135 -13.07 4.23 -3.92
N VAL A 136 -12.48 3.05 -3.94
CA VAL A 136 -11.46 2.62 -2.98
C VAL A 136 -10.17 2.37 -3.73
N TYR A 137 -9.10 2.97 -3.22
CA TYR A 137 -7.72 2.66 -3.59
C TYR A 137 -7.12 1.93 -2.37
N LEU A 138 -6.58 0.74 -2.60
CA LEU A 138 -5.96 -0.12 -1.59
C LEU A 138 -4.49 -0.31 -1.90
#